data_AF-A0A356QQU0-F1
#
_entry.id   AF-A0A356QQU0-F1
#
_cell.length_a   1.000
_cell.length_b   1.000
_cell.length_c   1.000
_cell.angle_alpha   90.00
_cell.angle_beta   90.00
_cell.angle_gamma   90.00
#
_symmetry.space_group_name_H-M   'P 1'
#
loop_
_entity.id
_entity.type
_entity.pdbx_description
1 polymer ?
#
loop_
_entity_poly.entity_id
_entity_poly.type
_entity_poly.pdbx_seq_one_letter_code
_entity_poly.pdbx_strand_id
1 'polypeptide(L)' 'MNKASRKGEAIVLLSGGLDSATAAAWAVAEGYSVTAISFDY' A
#
# COMPACT_ATOMS: atom_id res chain seq x y z
N MET A 1 -3.63 -18.27 10.61
CA MET A 1 -4.06 -17.83 9.26
C MET A 1 -3.02 -18.30 8.25
N ASN A 2 -3.42 -19.07 7.24
CA ASN A 2 -2.49 -19.68 6.27
C ASN A 2 -1.83 -18.63 5.36
N LYS A 3 -0.51 -18.71 5.19
CA LYS A 3 0.30 -17.77 4.40
C LYS A 3 -0.11 -17.71 2.91
N ALA A 4 -0.75 -18.76 2.40
CA ALA A 4 -1.16 -18.91 1.01
C ALA A 4 -2.36 -18.03 0.58
N SER A 5 -3.07 -17.36 1.50
CA SER A 5 -4.24 -16.53 1.16
C SER A 5 -4.01 -15.02 1.28
N ARG A 6 -2.83 -14.56 1.72
CA ARG A 6 -2.53 -13.11 1.77
C ARG A 6 -2.03 -12.68 0.41
N LYS A 7 -2.56 -11.58 -0.14
CA LYS A 7 -1.87 -10.94 -1.28
C LYS A 7 -0.47 -10.54 -0.83
N GLY A 8 0.44 -10.45 -1.80
CA GLY A 8 1.86 -10.17 -1.56
C GLY A 8 2.11 -8.85 -0.83
N GLU A 9 3.38 -8.51 -0.69
CA GLU A 9 3.80 -7.22 -0.13
C GLU A 9 3.75 -6.15 -1.21
N ALA A 10 3.32 -4.95 -0.84
CA ALA A 10 3.26 -3.79 -1.72
C ALA A 10 3.98 -2.59 -1.08
N ILE A 11 4.78 -1.88 -1.87
CA ILE A 11 5.38 -0.60 -1.46
C ILE A 11 4.64 0.52 -2.20
N VAL A 12 4.14 1.50 -1.46
CA VAL A 12 3.45 2.66 -2.02
C VAL A 12 4.26 3.92 -1.76
N LEU A 13 4.53 4.67 -2.83
CA LEU A 13 5.07 6.02 -2.76
C LEU A 13 3.95 6.97 -2.35
N LEU A 14 3.95 7.39 -1.08
CA LEU A 14 2.94 8.26 -0.51
C LEU A 14 3.42 9.71 -0.62
N SER A 15 3.02 10.41 -1.68
CA SER A 15 3.43 11.80 -1.95
C SER A 15 2.71 12.83 -1.09
N GLY A 16 1.64 12.43 -0.40
CA GLY A 16 0.72 13.33 0.32
C GLY A 16 -0.45 13.82 -0.54
N GLY A 17 -0.44 13.54 -1.85
CA GLY A 17 -1.57 13.82 -2.75
C GLY A 17 -2.67 12.75 -2.68
N LEU A 18 -3.89 13.14 -3.06
CA LEU A 18 -5.09 12.28 -3.07
C LEU A 18 -4.87 10.96 -3.83
N ASP A 19 -4.21 11.02 -4.99
CA ASP A 19 -4.02 9.84 -5.85
C ASP A 19 -3.17 8.77 -5.14
N SER A 20 -2.06 9.19 -4.53
CA SER A 20 -1.17 8.28 -3.78
C SER A 20 -1.86 7.68 -2.56
N ALA A 21 -2.68 8.46 -1.85
CA ALA A 21 -3.47 7.99 -0.72
C ALA A 21 -4.56 7.00 -1.16
N THR A 22 -5.20 7.26 -2.30
CA THR A 22 -6.23 6.38 -2.88
C THR A 22 -5.62 5.06 -3.33
N ALA A 23 -4.45 5.07 -3.98
CA ALA A 23 -3.73 3.86 -4.35
C ALA A 23 -3.34 3.02 -3.12
N ALA A 24 -2.86 3.66 -2.05
CA ALA A 24 -2.55 2.98 -0.79
C ALA A 24 -3.80 2.33 -0.18
N ALA A 25 -4.90 3.07 -0.09
CA ALA A 25 -6.16 2.57 0.44
C ALA A 25 -6.71 1.40 -0.39
N TRP A 26 -6.60 1.47 -1.71
CA TRP A 26 -7.03 0.41 -2.61
C TRP A 26 -6.18 -0.86 -2.44
N ALA A 27 -4.85 -0.74 -2.35
CA ALA A 27 -3.99 -1.89 -2.10
C ALA A 27 -4.30 -2.59 -0.77
N VAL A 28 -4.60 -1.82 0.29
CA VAL A 28 -5.06 -2.36 1.57
C VAL A 28 -6.40 -3.09 1.42
N ALA A 29 -7.37 -2.48 0.73
CA ALA A 29 -8.69 -3.08 0.49
C ALA A 29 -8.62 -4.39 -0.33
N GLU A 30 -7.66 -4.47 -1.24
CA GLU A 30 -7.35 -5.66 -2.03
C GLU A 30 -6.64 -6.76 -1.21
N GLY A 31 -6.19 -6.47 0.01
CA GLY A 31 -5.59 -7.44 0.92
C GLY A 31 -4.06 -7.55 0.85
N TYR A 32 -3.38 -6.57 0.24
CA TYR A 32 -1.93 -6.49 0.26
C TYR A 32 -1.41 -6.03 1.64
N SER A 33 -0.21 -6.50 2.00
CA SER A 33 0.55 -5.92 3.11
C SER A 33 1.30 -4.69 2.59
N VAL A 34 0.80 -3.49 2.93
CA VAL A 34 1.31 -2.22 2.37
C VAL A 34 2.36 -1.59 3.29
N THR A 35 3.52 -1.26 2.73
CA THR A 35 4.52 -0.35 3.32
C THR A 35 4.49 0.97 2.56
N ALA A 36 4.23 2.08 3.25
CA ALA A 36 4.25 3.41 2.65
C ALA A 36 5.63 4.06 2.84
N ILE A 37 6.14 4.71 1.80
CA ILE A 37 7.37 5.51 1.83
C ILE A 37 7.07 6.90 1.27
N SER A 38 7.54 7.92 1.96
CA SER A 38 7.49 9.32 1.51
C SER A 38 8.90 9.92 1.56
N PHE A 39 9.16 10.91 0.72
CA PHE A 39 10.42 11.63 0.66
C PHE A 39 10.18 13.09 0.97
N ASP A 40 10.98 13.66 1.86
CA ASP A 40 11.09 15.09 2.07
C ASP A 40 12.22 15.58 1.16
N TYR A 41 11.84 16.12 0.01
CA TYR A 41 12.75 16.54 -1.06
C TYR A 41 12.86 18.06 -1.18
#